data_AF-A0A543PC73-F1
#
_entry.id   AF-A0A543PC73-F1
#
_cell.length_a   1.000
_cell.length_b   1.000
_cell.length_c   1.000
_cell.angle_alpha   90.00
_cell.angle_beta   90.00
_cell.angle_gamma   90.00
#
_symmetry.space_group_name_H-M   'P 1'
#
loop_
_entity.id
_entity.type
_entity.pdbx_description
1 polymer ?
#
loop_
_entity_poly.entity_id
_entity_poly.type
_entity_poly.pdbx_seq_one_letter_code
_entity_poly.pdbx_strand_id
1 'polypeptide(L)'
;MFIRHLPERDRRFAEAREEYLLNYGYNTARAYWGDLEHLYDWCEERGFDVFTLTEQQFRQYQALLRRRKYSENTVRRRRTAWEGFRRAAANLT
;
A
#
# COMPACT_ATOMS: atom_id res chain seq x y z
N MET A 1 -15.90 15.96 13.73
CA MET A 1 -15.35 15.84 12.37
C MET A 1 -13.90 16.32 12.43
N PHE A 2 -12.93 15.40 12.50
CA PHE A 2 -11.52 15.79 12.52
C PHE A 2 -11.05 15.94 11.08
N ILE A 3 -10.96 17.17 10.59
CA ILE A 3 -10.12 17.47 9.44
C ILE A 3 -8.69 17.34 9.97
N ARG A 4 -8.11 16.13 9.86
CA ARG A 4 -6.66 15.97 10.03
C ARG A 4 -6.02 16.81 8.94
N HIS A 5 -5.18 17.76 9.33
CA HIS A 5 -4.06 18.16 8.48
C HIS A 5 -3.36 16.85 8.12
N LEU A 6 -3.51 16.39 6.88
CA LEU A 6 -2.77 15.23 6.40
C LEU A 6 -1.31 15.71 6.38
N PRO A 7 -0.42 15.20 7.26
CA PRO A 7 1.01 15.50 7.14
C PRO A 7 1.45 15.30 5.69
N GLU A 8 2.44 16.07 5.24
CA GLU A 8 2.91 16.07 3.84
C GLU A 8 3.16 14.67 3.25
N ARG A 9 3.56 13.73 4.12
CA ARG A 9 3.75 12.31 3.83
C ARG A 9 2.46 11.58 3.39
N ASP A 10 1.33 11.85 4.05
CA ASP A 10 0.02 11.27 3.71
C ASP A 10 -0.43 11.75 2.32
N ARG A 11 -0.16 13.03 2.00
CA ARG A 11 -0.50 13.60 0.69
C ARG A 11 0.32 12.94 -0.42
N ARG A 12 1.64 12.83 -0.24
CA ARG A 12 2.53 12.18 -1.22
C ARG A 12 2.12 10.74 -1.50
N PHE A 13 1.76 9.99 -0.45
CA PHE A 13 1.26 8.63 -0.61
C PHE A 13 -0.07 8.58 -1.37
N ALA A 14 -1.03 9.43 -1.01
CA ALA A 14 -2.33 9.49 -1.68
C ALA A 14 -2.19 9.79 -3.18
N GLU A 15 -1.39 10.80 -3.54
CA GLU A 15 -1.14 11.19 -4.94
C GLU A 15 -0.46 10.05 -5.72
N ALA A 16 0.61 9.45 -5.18
CA ALA A 16 1.31 8.35 -5.85
C ALA A 16 0.43 7.09 -6.01
N ARG A 17 -0.41 6.80 -5.01
CA ARG A 17 -1.38 5.71 -5.06
C ARG A 17 -2.42 5.99 -6.14
N GLU A 18 -2.96 7.19 -6.22
CA GLU A 18 -3.96 7.56 -7.23
C GLU A 18 -3.39 7.46 -8.65
N GLU A 19 -2.21 8.02 -8.89
CA GLU A 19 -1.50 7.93 -10.17
C GLU A 19 -1.28 6.46 -10.59
N TYR A 20 -0.82 5.61 -9.67
CA TYR A 20 -0.67 4.18 -9.92
C TYR A 20 -1.99 3.52 -10.33
N LEU A 21 -3.09 3.85 -9.63
CA LEU A 21 -4.39 3.21 -9.82
C LEU A 21 -5.12 3.63 -11.10
N LEU A 22 -4.78 4.78 -11.71
CA LEU A 22 -5.33 5.22 -13.00
C LEU A 22 -5.09 4.20 -14.14
N ASN A 23 -4.10 3.32 -13.99
CA ASN A 23 -3.76 2.28 -14.96
C ASN A 23 -4.66 1.03 -14.90
N TYR A 24 -5.68 1.00 -14.02
CA TYR A 24 -6.52 -0.16 -13.79
C TYR A 24 -8.02 0.15 -13.91
N GLY A 25 -8.80 -0.84 -14.35
CA GLY A 25 -10.26 -0.76 -14.31
C GLY A 25 -10.79 -0.66 -12.87
N TYR A 26 -11.97 -0.07 -12.71
CA TYR A 26 -12.56 0.31 -11.41
C TYR A 26 -12.47 -0.77 -10.32
N ASN A 27 -12.84 -2.01 -10.62
CA ASN A 27 -12.85 -3.08 -9.60
C ASN A 27 -11.44 -3.40 -9.09
N THR A 28 -10.45 -3.45 -9.98
CA THR A 28 -9.05 -3.66 -9.61
C THR A 28 -8.53 -2.46 -8.85
N ALA A 29 -8.79 -1.25 -9.34
CA ALA A 29 -8.38 -0.02 -8.69
C ALA A 29 -8.93 0.08 -7.25
N ARG A 30 -10.22 -0.18 -7.05
CA ARG A 30 -10.87 -0.21 -5.73
C ARG A 30 -10.24 -1.24 -4.79
N ALA A 31 -9.94 -2.43 -5.31
CA ALA A 31 -9.37 -3.51 -4.52
C ALA A 31 -7.92 -3.18 -4.10
N TYR A 32 -7.12 -2.63 -5.02
CA TYR A 32 -5.73 -2.23 -4.77
C TYR A 32 -5.65 -1.00 -3.87
N TRP A 33 -6.58 -0.06 -3.99
CA TRP A 33 -6.68 1.09 -3.10
C TRP A 33 -6.72 0.65 -1.64
N GLY A 34 -7.66 -0.23 -1.27
CA GLY A 34 -7.77 -0.71 0.12
C GLY A 34 -6.61 -1.60 0.57
N ASP A 35 -5.93 -2.27 -0.37
CA ASP A 35 -4.73 -3.04 -0.07
C ASP A 35 -3.53 -2.15 0.28
N LEU A 36 -3.37 -1.05 -0.47
CA LEU A 36 -2.31 -0.08 -0.28
C LEU A 36 -2.55 0.77 0.97
N GLU A 37 -3.79 1.17 1.26
CA GLU A 37 -4.13 1.84 2.52
C GLU A 37 -3.72 1.01 3.73
N HIS A 38 -4.14 -0.27 3.76
CA HIS A 38 -3.82 -1.13 4.89
C HIS A 38 -2.30 -1.39 4.99
N LEU A 39 -1.57 -1.40 3.87
CA LEU A 39 -0.11 -1.49 3.91
C LEU A 39 0.51 -0.21 4.47
N TYR A 40 0.02 0.95 4.06
CA TYR A 40 0.48 2.26 4.53
C TYR A 40 0.26 2.41 6.03
N ASP A 41 -0.95 2.15 6.52
CA ASP A 41 -1.27 2.18 7.94
C ASP A 41 -0.32 1.28 8.75
N TRP A 42 -0.06 0.06 8.26
CA TRP A 42 0.88 -0.84 8.90
C TRP A 42 2.32 -0.33 8.87
N CYS A 43 2.74 0.36 7.81
CA CYS A 43 4.06 0.99 7.74
C CYS A 43 4.17 2.13 8.75
N GLU A 44 3.15 3.00 8.83
CA GLU A 44 3.10 4.11 9.78
C GLU A 44 3.14 3.61 11.23
N GLU A 45 2.34 2.59 11.57
CA GLU A 45 2.36 1.94 12.88
C GLU A 45 3.75 1.39 13.27
N ARG A 46 4.58 1.06 12.27
CA ARG A 46 5.92 0.47 12.46
C ARG A 46 7.06 1.47 12.27
N GLY A 47 6.77 2.72 11.90
CA GLY A 47 7.78 3.70 11.54
C GLY A 47 8.56 3.34 10.27
N PHE A 48 7.96 2.55 9.37
CA PHE A 48 8.54 2.22 8.08
C PHE A 48 8.11 3.21 7.00
N ASP A 49 8.91 3.33 5.94
CA ASP A 49 8.54 4.09 4.76
C ASP A 49 8.03 3.18 3.63
N VAL A 50 6.79 3.42 3.21
CA VAL A 50 6.10 2.62 2.20
C VAL A 50 6.80 2.70 0.83
N PHE A 51 7.44 3.84 0.53
CA PHE A 51 8.16 4.06 -0.74
C PHE A 51 9.48 3.29 -0.80
N THR A 52 10.11 3.07 0.36
CA THR A 52 11.39 2.37 0.50
C THR A 52 11.26 1.03 1.22
N LEU A 53 10.03 0.50 1.31
CA LEU A 53 9.74 -0.74 2.03
C LEU A 53 10.54 -1.91 1.45
N THR A 54 11.25 -2.63 2.30
CA THR A 54 12.07 -3.77 1.89
C THR A 54 11.26 -5.06 1.72
N GLU A 55 11.77 -6.01 0.94
CA GLU A 55 11.20 -7.37 0.83
C GLU A 55 11.12 -8.08 2.18
N GLN A 56 12.05 -7.82 3.10
CA GLN A 56 12.03 -8.40 4.43
C GLN A 56 10.88 -7.82 5.26
N GLN A 57 10.68 -6.50 5.26
CA GLN A 57 9.54 -5.87 5.94
C GLN A 57 8.22 -6.30 5.32
N PHE A 58 8.13 -6.37 3.99
CA PHE A 58 6.91 -6.86 3.34
C PHE A 58 6.59 -8.32 3.71
N ARG A 59 7.60 -9.18 3.88
CA ARG A 59 7.38 -10.55 4.40
C ARG A 59 6.82 -10.55 5.82
N GLN A 60 7.21 -9.60 6.68
CA GLN A 60 6.60 -9.45 8.02
C GLN A 60 5.13 -9.04 7.91
N TYR A 61 4.80 -8.12 7.00
CA TYR A 61 3.42 -7.76 6.71
C TYR A 61 2.60 -8.98 6.24
N GLN A 62 3.12 -9.79 5.33
CA GLN A 62 2.43 -11.02 4.90
C GLN A 62 2.24 -12.02 6.03
N ALA A 63 3.21 -12.15 6.94
CA ALA A 63 3.06 -12.99 8.12
C ALA A 63 1.95 -12.47 9.05
N LEU A 64 1.82 -11.15 9.22
CA LEU A 64 0.71 -10.54 9.95
C LEU A 64 -0.64 -10.86 9.31
N LEU A 65 -0.76 -10.72 7.99
CA LEU A 65 -2.01 -11.02 7.28
C LEU A 65 -2.46 -12.48 7.48
N ARG A 66 -1.51 -13.42 7.40
CA ARG A 66 -1.79 -14.84 7.66
C ARG A 66 -2.22 -15.10 9.10
N ARG A 67 -1.58 -14.44 10.08
CA ARG A 67 -2.00 -14.52 11.50
C ARG A 67 -3.41 -13.99 11.71
N ARG A 68 -3.79 -12.94 10.98
CA ARG A 68 -5.14 -12.36 10.93
C ARG A 68 -6.14 -13.17 10.07
N LYS A 69 -5.75 -14.35 9.58
CA LYS A 69 -6.61 -15.28 8.81
C LYS A 69 -7.14 -14.71 7.49
N TYR A 70 -6.45 -13.75 6.88
CA TYR A 70 -6.73 -13.37 5.50
C TYR A 70 -6.47 -14.54 4.55
N SER A 71 -7.26 -14.65 3.49
CA SER A 71 -7.08 -15.70 2.47
C SER A 71 -5.75 -15.55 1.73
N GLU A 72 -5.16 -16.66 1.27
CA GLU A 72 -3.92 -16.62 0.48
C GLU A 72 -4.09 -15.80 -0.80
N ASN A 73 -5.30 -15.76 -1.39
CA ASN A 73 -5.60 -14.88 -2.51
C ASN A 73 -5.41 -13.40 -2.14
N THR A 74 -5.90 -12.98 -0.96
CA THR A 74 -5.70 -11.60 -0.47
C THR A 74 -4.23 -11.31 -0.23
N VAL A 75 -3.48 -12.24 0.37
CA VAL A 75 -2.05 -12.08 0.62
C VAL A 75 -1.25 -11.95 -0.68
N ARG A 76 -1.61 -12.72 -1.72
CA ARG A 76 -1.00 -12.62 -3.06
C ARG A 76 -1.36 -11.31 -3.74
N ARG A 77 -2.63 -10.92 -3.74
CA ARG A 77 -3.11 -9.66 -4.34
C ARG A 77 -2.42 -8.44 -3.73
N ARG A 78 -2.24 -8.41 -2.40
CA ARG A 78 -1.51 -7.35 -1.70
C ARG A 78 -0.04 -7.25 -2.11
N ARG A 79 0.60 -8.39 -2.41
CA ARG A 79 1.95 -8.38 -3.00
C ARG A 79 1.94 -7.75 -4.39
N THR A 80 1.01 -8.15 -5.25
CA THR A 80 0.90 -7.58 -6.59
C THR A 80 0.65 -6.08 -6.56
N ALA A 81 -0.26 -5.61 -5.69
CA ALA A 81 -0.52 -4.18 -5.52
C ALA A 81 0.72 -3.42 -5.05
N TRP A 82 1.45 -3.94 -4.06
CA TRP A 82 2.68 -3.32 -3.55
C TRP A 82 3.80 -3.29 -4.59
N GLU A 83 4.05 -4.39 -5.30
CA GLU A 83 5.08 -4.45 -6.35
C GLU A 83 4.76 -3.48 -7.49
N GLY A 84 3.49 -3.39 -7.90
CA GLY A 84 3.03 -2.44 -8.90
C GLY A 84 3.21 -1.00 -8.45
N PHE A 85 2.75 -0.68 -7.24
CA PHE A 85 2.93 0.63 -6.62
C PHE A 85 4.42 1.03 -6.55
N ARG A 86 5.29 0.13 -6.07
CA ARG A 86 6.74 0.40 -5.96
C ARG A 86 7.36 0.71 -7.31
N ARG A 87 7.00 -0.01 -8.37
CA ARG A 87 7.49 0.25 -9.72
C ARG A 87 6.99 1.59 -10.27
N ALA A 88 5.72 1.92 -10.04
CA ALA A 88 5.15 3.19 -10.46
C ALA A 88 5.80 4.37 -9.70
N ALA A 89 5.94 4.25 -8.38
CA ALA A 89 6.52 5.29 -7.54
C ALA A 89 8.01 5.54 -7.83
N ALA A 90 8.77 4.53 -8.24
CA ALA A 90 10.17 4.70 -8.67
C ALA A 90 10.30 5.59 -9.91
N ASN A 91 9.27 5.65 -10.76
CA ASN A 91 9.27 6.48 -11.97
C ASN A 91 8.81 7.93 -11.73
N LEU A 92 8.41 8.27 -10.50
CA LEU A 92 7.96 9.61 -10.09
C LEU A 92 9.08 10.45 -9.44
N THR A 93 10.31 9.94 -9.44
CA THR A 93 11.53 10.58 -8.91
C THR A 93 12.49 10.88 -10.03
#